data_AF-A0A7F5R5G9-F1
#
_entry.id   AF-A0A7F5R5G9-F1
#
_cell.length_a   1.000
_cell.length_b   1.000
_cell.length_c   1.000
_cell.angle_alpha   90.00
_cell.angle_beta   90.00
_cell.angle_gamma   90.00
#
_symmetry.space_group_name_H-M   'P 1'
#
loop_
_entity.id
_entity.type
_entity.pdbx_description
1 polymer ?
#
loop_
_entity_poly.entity_id
_entity_poly.type
_entity_poly.pdbx_seq_one_letter_code
_entity_poly.pdbx_strand_id
1 'polypeptide(L)'
;MTRKAISDMLVICKSTAYNLAENKELRNRILQAGLDCAHQSRELLSIILQGNDAKHALPQQSRLIAQSVTELVTVAELLKGSDWTEPDDFTIIAENELLGAAASIDAAAKKLAGLQPRKQITKVNEYFFKHINLFNYHS
;
A
#
# COMPACT_ATOMS: atom_id res chain seq x y z
N MET A 1 0.76 2.97 -17.64
CA MET A 1 1.66 2.21 -16.75
C MET A 1 2.93 2.99 -16.39
N THR A 2 3.74 3.44 -17.34
CA THR A 2 5.04 4.14 -17.09
C THR A 2 4.96 5.34 -16.15
N ARG A 3 3.98 6.23 -16.33
CA ARG A 3 3.83 7.44 -15.47
C ARG A 3 3.69 7.08 -13.98
N LYS A 4 2.87 6.08 -13.66
CA LYS A 4 2.64 5.65 -12.28
C LYS A 4 3.92 5.02 -11.71
N ALA A 5 4.57 4.14 -12.46
CA ALA A 5 5.83 3.52 -12.05
C ALA A 5 6.93 4.54 -11.73
N ILE A 6 7.12 5.55 -12.58
CA ILE A 6 8.11 6.62 -12.33
C ILE A 6 7.70 7.49 -11.14
N SER A 7 6.41 7.82 -10.99
CA SER A 7 5.92 8.56 -9.82
C SER A 7 6.20 7.80 -8.52
N ASP A 8 5.91 6.50 -8.49
CA ASP A 8 6.12 5.65 -7.32
C ASP A 8 7.60 5.51 -7.00
N MET A 9 8.43 5.27 -8.02
CA MET A 9 9.89 5.23 -7.88
C MET A 9 10.43 6.53 -7.27
N LEU A 10 9.99 7.70 -7.75
CA LEU A 10 10.44 9.00 -7.21
C LEU A 10 10.00 9.21 -5.77
N VAL A 11 8.78 8.79 -5.41
CA VAL A 11 8.29 8.83 -4.03
C VAL A 11 9.15 7.95 -3.12
N ILE A 12 9.48 6.74 -3.58
CA ILE A 12 10.36 5.81 -2.86
C ILE A 12 11.77 6.40 -2.71
N CYS A 13 12.39 6.88 -3.80
CA CYS A 13 13.71 7.50 -3.77
C CYS A 13 13.77 8.64 -2.75
N LYS A 14 12.75 9.50 -2.74
CA LYS A 14 12.65 10.59 -1.78
C LYS A 14 12.53 10.07 -0.34
N SER A 15 11.63 9.13 -0.08
CA SER A 15 11.45 8.53 1.25
C SER A 15 12.76 7.91 1.75
N THR A 16 13.37 7.07 0.94
CA THR A 16 14.65 6.40 1.20
C THR A 16 15.77 7.40 1.50
N ALA A 17 15.87 8.49 0.73
CA ALA A 17 16.89 9.52 0.92
C ALA A 17 16.83 10.20 2.31
N TYR A 18 15.64 10.32 2.89
CA TYR A 18 15.46 10.99 4.19
C TYR A 18 15.32 10.03 5.36
N ASN A 19 14.94 8.78 5.11
CA ASN A 19 14.70 7.79 6.17
C ASN A 19 15.84 6.77 6.33
N LEU A 20 16.56 6.43 5.25
CA LEU A 20 17.59 5.38 5.28
C LEU A 20 19.01 5.90 5.04
N ALA A 21 19.18 7.01 4.32
CA ALA A 21 20.52 7.52 4.04
C ALA A 21 21.19 8.12 5.28
N GLU A 22 22.26 7.47 5.74
CA GLU A 22 23.03 7.86 6.94
C GLU A 22 23.87 9.12 6.73
N ASN A 23 24.19 9.46 5.49
CA ASN A 23 25.01 10.62 5.16
C ASN A 23 24.46 11.37 3.92
N LYS A 24 24.96 12.59 3.74
CA LYS A 24 24.54 13.48 2.64
C LYS A 24 24.90 12.93 1.27
N GLU A 25 25.99 12.18 1.17
CA GLU A 25 26.45 11.61 -0.10
C GLU A 25 25.45 10.57 -0.62
N LEU A 26 25.12 9.56 0.19
CA LEU A 26 24.12 8.54 -0.14
C LEU A 26 22.75 9.16 -0.41
N ARG A 27 22.36 10.17 0.38
CA ARG A 27 21.12 10.93 0.17
C ARG A 27 21.08 11.57 -1.22
N ASN A 28 22.14 12.28 -1.59
CA ASN A 28 22.21 12.92 -2.90
C ASN A 28 22.27 11.89 -4.02
N ARG A 29 22.99 10.80 -3.82
CA ARG A 29 23.18 9.75 -4.83
C ARG A 29 21.87 9.03 -5.18
N ILE A 30 21.03 8.69 -4.19
CA ILE A 30 19.72 8.06 -4.47
C ILE A 30 18.72 9.04 -5.12
N LEU A 31 18.74 10.32 -4.71
CA LEU A 31 17.92 11.36 -5.33
C LEU A 31 18.31 11.57 -6.79
N GLN A 32 19.63 11.60 -7.07
CA GLN A 32 20.14 11.77 -8.43
C GLN A 32 19.83 10.55 -9.30
N ALA A 33 20.05 9.33 -8.80
CA ALA A 33 19.74 8.11 -9.54
C ALA A 33 18.24 8.03 -9.91
N GLY A 34 17.35 8.41 -8.98
CA GLY A 34 15.92 8.49 -9.26
C GLY A 34 15.56 9.55 -10.30
N LEU A 35 16.19 10.72 -10.23
CA LEU A 35 16.00 11.81 -11.19
C LEU A 35 16.49 11.39 -12.60
N ASP A 36 17.64 10.75 -12.70
CA ASP A 36 18.21 10.27 -13.96
C ASP A 36 17.27 9.24 -14.62
N CYS A 37 16.78 8.27 -13.86
CA CYS A 37 15.82 7.28 -14.37
C CYS A 37 14.51 7.92 -14.88
N ALA A 38 14.03 8.96 -14.18
CA ALA A 38 12.87 9.73 -14.62
C ALA A 38 13.17 10.53 -15.91
N HIS A 39 14.35 11.14 -16.03
CA HIS A 39 14.78 11.82 -17.25
C HIS A 39 14.88 10.87 -18.44
N GLN A 40 15.55 9.73 -18.28
CA GLN A 40 15.69 8.75 -19.36
C GLN A 40 14.33 8.19 -19.80
N SER A 41 13.40 8.02 -18.86
CA SER A 41 12.03 7.61 -19.17
C SER A 41 11.26 8.69 -19.93
N ARG A 42 11.45 9.98 -19.61
CA ARG A 42 10.85 11.09 -20.35
C ARG A 42 11.41 11.17 -21.77
N GLU A 43 12.71 11.01 -21.94
CA GLU A 43 13.34 11.03 -23.28
C GLU A 43 12.84 9.87 -24.15
N LEU A 44 12.63 8.68 -23.57
CA LEU A 44 11.98 7.57 -24.28
C LEU A 44 10.57 7.96 -24.78
N LEU A 45 9.77 8.61 -23.95
CA LEU A 45 8.44 9.09 -24.35
C LEU A 45 8.53 10.16 -25.45
N SER A 46 9.53 11.03 -25.39
CA SER A 46 9.80 12.03 -26.44
C SER A 46 10.11 11.36 -27.78
N ILE A 47 10.96 10.35 -27.79
CA ILE A 47 11.30 9.56 -28.99
C ILE A 47 10.06 8.84 -29.56
N ILE A 48 9.25 8.23 -28.68
CA ILE A 48 8.01 7.56 -29.10
C ILE A 48 7.03 8.56 -29.73
N LEU A 49 6.92 9.77 -29.16
CA LEU A 49 6.03 10.82 -29.64
C LEU A 49 6.44 11.36 -31.02
N GLN A 50 7.75 11.42 -31.31
CA GLN A 50 8.28 11.83 -32.61
C GLN A 50 7.96 10.83 -33.75
N GLY A 51 7.54 9.61 -33.43
CA GLY A 51 7.09 8.64 -34.43
C GLY A 51 8.24 7.93 -35.15
N ASN A 52 8.03 7.57 -36.42
CA ASN A 52 8.93 6.65 -37.15
C ASN A 52 10.36 7.16 -37.31
N ASP A 53 10.57 8.47 -37.42
CA ASP A 53 11.87 9.06 -37.72
C ASP A 53 12.87 8.88 -36.57
N ALA A 54 12.38 8.83 -35.33
CA ALA A 54 13.21 8.69 -34.13
C ALA A 54 13.31 7.25 -33.61
N LYS A 55 12.60 6.28 -34.22
CA LYS A 55 12.56 4.88 -33.73
C LYS A 55 13.93 4.21 -33.64
N HIS A 56 14.87 4.60 -34.50
CA HIS A 56 16.24 4.08 -34.49
C HIS A 56 16.98 4.39 -33.18
N ALA A 57 16.58 5.43 -32.43
CA ALA A 57 17.16 5.80 -31.14
C ALA A 57 16.61 4.98 -29.96
N LEU A 58 15.48 4.26 -30.12
CA LEU A 58 14.84 3.49 -29.05
C LEU A 58 15.76 2.46 -28.37
N PRO A 59 16.57 1.66 -29.10
CA PRO A 59 17.46 0.68 -28.46
C PRO A 59 18.52 1.33 -27.59
N GLN A 60 19.06 2.48 -28.02
CA GLN A 60 20.01 3.24 -27.23
C GLN A 60 19.34 3.81 -25.98
N GLN A 61 18.16 4.40 -26.14
CA GLN A 61 17.43 4.96 -25.00
C GLN A 61 17.04 3.90 -23.97
N SER A 62 16.67 2.70 -24.42
CA SER A 62 16.40 1.56 -23.54
C SER A 62 17.63 1.15 -22.73
N ARG A 63 18.84 1.19 -23.31
CA ARG A 63 20.09 0.91 -22.60
C ARG A 63 20.39 1.96 -21.54
N LEU A 64 20.14 3.24 -21.83
CA LEU A 64 20.33 4.33 -20.86
C LEU A 64 19.38 4.19 -19.66
N ILE A 65 18.12 3.80 -19.91
CA ILE A 65 17.18 3.48 -18.83
C ILE A 65 17.71 2.31 -18.00
N ALA A 66 18.12 1.21 -18.63
CA ALA A 66 18.65 0.05 -17.91
C ALA A 66 19.85 0.43 -17.03
N GLN A 67 20.79 1.24 -17.54
CA GLN A 67 21.94 1.74 -16.78
C GLN A 67 21.51 2.60 -15.58
N SER A 68 20.54 3.51 -15.75
CA SER A 68 20.02 4.30 -14.64
C SER A 68 19.31 3.46 -13.58
N VAL A 69 18.63 2.38 -13.99
CA VAL A 69 18.01 1.41 -13.07
C VAL A 69 19.08 0.60 -12.34
N THR A 70 20.16 0.21 -13.01
CA THR A 70 21.29 -0.46 -12.36
C THR A 70 21.90 0.42 -11.26
N GLU A 71 22.13 1.70 -11.52
CA GLU A 71 22.63 2.61 -10.49
C GLU A 71 21.63 2.75 -9.32
N LEU A 72 20.33 2.84 -9.59
CA LEU A 72 19.31 2.82 -8.54
C LEU A 72 19.40 1.59 -7.63
N VAL A 73 19.58 0.40 -8.24
CA VAL A 73 19.74 -0.86 -7.49
C VAL A 73 21.03 -0.82 -6.67
N THR A 74 22.15 -0.41 -7.27
CA THR A 74 23.43 -0.30 -6.56
C THR A 74 23.35 0.63 -5.35
N VAL A 75 22.72 1.79 -5.50
CA VAL A 75 22.56 2.73 -4.37
C VAL A 75 21.60 2.17 -3.32
N ALA A 76 20.52 1.49 -3.74
CA ALA A 76 19.60 0.83 -2.82
C ALA A 76 20.28 -0.27 -1.99
N GLU A 77 21.19 -1.04 -2.58
CA GLU A 77 21.99 -2.04 -1.86
C GLU A 77 22.90 -1.40 -0.81
N LEU A 78 23.50 -0.24 -1.09
CA LEU A 78 24.30 0.49 -0.11
C LEU A 78 23.44 1.05 1.05
N LEU A 79 22.22 1.48 0.75
CA LEU A 79 21.29 2.06 1.73
C LEU A 79 20.64 1.02 2.65
N LYS A 80 20.69 -0.24 2.25
CA LYS A 80 20.11 -1.37 2.96
C LYS A 80 20.82 -1.67 4.28
N GLY A 81 22.09 -1.29 4.39
CA GLY A 81 22.94 -1.54 5.56
C GLY A 81 23.42 -3.00 5.64
N SER A 82 24.49 -3.23 6.41
CA SER A 82 25.09 -4.56 6.59
C SER A 82 24.20 -5.54 7.35
N ASP A 83 23.24 -5.02 8.11
CA ASP A 83 22.45 -5.79 9.07
C ASP A 83 21.13 -6.26 8.47
N TRP A 84 20.85 -5.89 7.23
CA TRP A 84 19.68 -6.41 6.54
C TRP A 84 19.90 -7.87 6.20
N THR A 85 19.02 -8.70 6.75
CA THR A 85 18.89 -10.11 6.40
C THR A 85 17.69 -10.29 5.48
N GLU A 86 17.84 -11.12 4.45
CA GLU A 86 16.70 -11.48 3.61
C GLU A 86 15.64 -12.16 4.49
N PRO A 87 14.38 -11.70 4.48
CA PRO A 87 13.32 -12.36 5.22
C PRO A 87 13.22 -13.83 4.80
N ASP A 88 12.77 -14.69 5.71
CA ASP A 88 12.39 -16.08 5.38
C ASP A 88 11.47 -16.11 4.14
N ASP A 89 11.43 -17.26 3.44
CA ASP A 89 10.68 -17.43 2.18
C ASP A 89 9.33 -16.71 2.20
N PHE A 90 9.21 -15.67 1.36
CA PHE A 90 8.03 -14.82 1.26
C PHE A 90 6.74 -15.62 1.05
N THR A 91 6.84 -16.78 0.41
CA THR A 91 5.71 -17.69 0.20
C THR A 91 5.18 -18.24 1.51
N ILE A 92 6.07 -18.62 2.42
CA ILE A 92 5.73 -19.16 3.74
C ILE A 92 5.11 -18.07 4.62
N ILE A 93 5.67 -16.86 4.60
CA ILE A 93 5.11 -15.71 5.33
C ILE A 93 3.69 -15.42 4.83
N ALA A 94 3.50 -15.37 3.52
CA ALA A 94 2.19 -15.14 2.93
C ALA A 94 1.19 -16.25 3.27
N GLU A 95 1.62 -17.52 3.25
CA GLU A 95 0.78 -18.65 3.64
C GLU A 95 0.33 -18.55 5.10
N ASN A 96 1.25 -18.25 6.02
CA ASN A 96 0.94 -18.11 7.44
C ASN A 96 -0.02 -16.94 7.71
N GLU A 97 0.18 -15.79 7.06
CA GLU A 97 -0.72 -14.63 7.17
C GLU A 97 -2.11 -14.95 6.61
N LEU A 98 -2.21 -15.66 5.48
CA LEU A 98 -3.48 -16.08 4.90
C LEU A 98 -4.25 -17.06 5.80
N LEU A 99 -3.55 -18.04 6.39
CA LEU A 99 -4.15 -18.98 7.33
C LEU A 99 -4.63 -18.28 8.62
N GLY A 100 -3.82 -17.34 9.14
CA GLY A 100 -4.19 -16.52 10.30
C GLY A 100 -5.40 -15.63 10.02
N ALA A 101 -5.46 -15.02 8.83
CA ALA A 101 -6.61 -14.24 8.39
C ALA A 101 -7.87 -15.10 8.27
N ALA A 102 -7.77 -16.31 7.70
CA ALA A 102 -8.88 -17.24 7.61
C ALA A 102 -9.41 -17.65 8.99
N ALA A 103 -8.52 -17.99 9.93
CA ALA A 103 -8.89 -18.32 11.31
C ALA A 103 -9.58 -17.14 12.01
N SER A 104 -9.11 -15.91 11.78
CA SER A 104 -9.70 -14.68 12.33
C SER A 104 -11.10 -14.43 11.78
N ILE A 105 -11.33 -14.68 10.49
CA ILE A 105 -12.65 -14.58 9.85
C ILE A 105 -13.60 -15.62 10.44
N ASP A 106 -13.18 -16.88 10.58
CA ASP A 106 -13.99 -17.95 11.18
C ASP A 106 -14.39 -17.65 12.62
N ALA A 107 -13.45 -17.12 13.42
CA ALA A 107 -13.72 -16.70 14.79
C ALA A 107 -14.75 -15.55 14.83
N ALA A 108 -14.61 -14.57 13.93
CA ALA A 108 -15.56 -13.47 13.81
C ALA A 108 -16.95 -13.97 13.38
N ALA A 109 -17.03 -14.89 12.42
CA ALA A 109 -18.29 -15.48 11.96
C ALA A 109 -19.00 -16.26 13.07
N LYS A 110 -18.26 -17.08 13.83
CA LYS A 110 -18.81 -17.77 15.01
C LYS A 110 -19.31 -16.79 16.07
N LYS A 111 -18.55 -15.71 16.33
CA LYS A 111 -18.95 -14.65 17.25
C LYS A 111 -20.24 -13.98 16.78
N LEU A 112 -20.38 -13.65 15.50
CA LEU A 112 -21.59 -13.07 14.91
C LEU A 112 -22.79 -14.02 15.02
N ALA A 113 -22.61 -15.31 14.72
CA ALA A 113 -23.67 -16.32 14.83
C ALA A 113 -24.16 -16.50 16.28
N GLY A 114 -23.28 -16.30 17.27
CA GLY A 114 -23.63 -16.35 18.69
C GLY A 114 -24.28 -15.08 19.25
N LEU A 115 -24.38 -13.99 18.46
CA LEU A 115 -25.04 -12.77 18.91
C LEU A 115 -26.56 -12.95 18.91
N GLN A 116 -27.19 -12.70 20.05
CA GLN A 116 -28.65 -12.58 20.14
C GLN A 116 -29.08 -11.14 19.81
N PRO A 117 -30.32 -10.94 19.31
CA PRO A 117 -30.89 -9.61 19.14
C PRO A 117 -30.81 -8.84 20.46
N ARG A 118 -30.35 -7.59 20.41
CA ARG A 118 -30.30 -6.72 21.59
C ARG A 118 -31.70 -6.67 22.21
N LYS A 119 -31.89 -7.24 23.40
CA LYS A 119 -33.16 -7.15 24.14
C LYS A 119 -33.47 -5.67 24.31
N GLN A 120 -34.40 -5.14 23.53
CA GLN A 120 -35.03 -3.89 23.89
C GLN A 120 -35.72 -4.16 25.21
N ILE A 121 -35.28 -3.46 26.26
CA ILE A 121 -35.99 -3.45 27.53
C ILE A 121 -37.28 -2.69 27.22
N THR A 122 -38.31 -3.38 26.75
CA THR A 122 -39.69 -2.89 26.79
C THR A 122 -40.13 -2.97 28.24
N LYS A 123 -39.50 -2.19 29.12
CA LYS A 123 -40.13 -1.73 30.36
C LYS A 123 -41.06 -0.59 30.00
N VAL A 124 -42.05 -0.90 29.18
CA VAL A 124 -43.19 -0.02 28.98
C VAL A 124 -44.41 -0.84 29.33
N ASN A 125 -44.83 -0.64 30.58
CA ASN A 125 -46.23 -0.50 30.93
C ASN A 125 -47.08 -1.71 31.35
N GLU A 126 -46.67 -2.45 32.39
CA GLU A 126 -47.66 -3.12 33.26
C GLU A 126 -48.45 -2.11 34.14
N TYR A 127 -47.90 -0.91 34.39
CA TYR A 127 -48.57 0.14 35.17
C TYR A 127 -49.60 0.99 34.39
N PHE A 128 -49.49 1.04 33.05
CA PHE A 128 -50.37 1.86 32.21
C PHE A 128 -51.72 1.18 31.93
N PHE A 129 -51.73 -0.15 31.75
CA PHE A 129 -52.97 -0.90 31.55
C PHE A 129 -53.84 -0.99 32.80
N LYS A 130 -53.24 -0.85 34.00
CA LYS A 130 -54.01 -0.82 35.24
C LYS A 130 -54.69 0.54 35.50
N HIS A 131 -54.13 1.64 35.01
CA HIS A 131 -54.71 2.98 35.17
C HIS A 131 -55.80 3.31 34.12
N ILE A 132 -55.75 2.71 32.93
CA ILE A 132 -56.81 2.90 31.91
C ILE A 132 -58.11 2.18 32.30
N ASN A 133 -58.05 1.05 33.00
CA ASN A 133 -59.25 0.33 33.45
C ASN A 133 -59.95 0.95 34.68
N LEU A 134 -59.27 1.85 35.42
CA LEU A 134 -59.86 2.56 36.55
C LEU A 134 -60.68 3.80 36.13
N PHE A 135 -60.48 4.31 34.91
CA PHE A 135 -61.24 5.46 34.37
C PHE A 135 -62.54 5.07 33.65
N ASN A 136 -62.78 3.78 33.37
CA ASN A 136 -63.97 3.30 32.66
C ASN A 136 -65.11 2.79 33.59
N TYR A 137 -65.03 3.02 34.91
CA TYR A 137 -66.05 2.56 35.87
C TYR A 137 -66.84 3.68 36.57
N HIS A 138 -66.69 4.93 36.17
CA HIS A 138 -67.44 6.08 36.73
C HIS A 138 -67.99 7.03 35.66
N SER A 139 -68.91 6.54 34.82
CA SER A 139 -69.87 7.38 34.08
C SER A 139 -71.21 6.66 34.00
#